data_AF-S2E8A0-F1
#
_entry.id   AF-S2E8A0-F1
#
_cell.length_a   1.000
_cell.length_b   1.000
_cell.length_c   1.000
_cell.angle_alpha   90.00
_cell.angle_beta   90.00
_cell.angle_gamma   90.00
#
_symmetry.space_group_name_H-M   'P 1'
#
loop_
_entity.id
_entity.type
_entity.pdbx_description
1 polymer ?
#
loop_
_entity_poly.entity_id
_entity_poly.type
_entity_poly.pdbx_seq_one_letter_code
_entity_poly.pdbx_strand_id
1 'polypeptide(L)'
;MSGFSSEVARYISNFLEGKREEPPTIYKLVEQICEENEMHLVKVKIYESGGIFRANLYFTGKKDMILRNFRASDAIALATYYSIPILVRKSLLKKIENQK
;
A
#
# COMPACT_ATOMS: atom_id res chain seq x y z
N MET A 1 -23.47 5.85 -4.59
CA MET A 1 -22.42 5.50 -3.62
C MET A 1 -21.62 4.30 -4.15
N SER A 2 -20.87 4.47 -5.24
CA SER A 2 -20.09 3.38 -5.86
C SER A 2 -18.73 3.93 -6.27
N GLY A 3 -17.72 3.71 -5.42
CA GLY A 3 -16.35 4.16 -5.69
C GLY A 3 -15.50 4.38 -4.43
N PHE A 4 -16.14 4.66 -3.30
CA PHE A 4 -15.50 4.64 -1.99
C PHE A 4 -15.84 3.35 -1.26
N SER A 5 -14.91 2.86 -0.44
CA SER A 5 -15.37 1.98 0.62
C SER A 5 -16.23 2.83 1.56
N SER A 6 -17.35 2.27 1.96
CA SER A 6 -18.20 2.81 3.01
C SER A 6 -17.43 3.05 4.32
N GLU A 7 -16.24 2.49 4.47
CA GLU A 7 -15.35 2.64 5.61
C GLU A 7 -14.63 3.98 5.63
N VAL A 8 -14.11 4.42 4.48
CA VAL A 8 -13.69 5.81 4.31
C VAL A 8 -14.89 6.73 4.57
N ALA A 9 -16.07 6.36 4.06
CA ALA A 9 -17.31 7.13 4.30
C ALA A 9 -17.78 7.13 5.76
N ARG A 10 -17.40 6.14 6.57
CA ARG A 10 -17.80 5.99 7.97
C ARG A 10 -16.79 6.58 8.94
N TYR A 11 -15.49 6.49 8.64
CA TYR A 11 -14.51 7.37 9.28
C TYR A 11 -14.93 8.84 9.08
N ILE A 12 -15.36 9.17 7.86
CA ILE A 12 -16.00 10.45 7.54
C ILE A 12 -17.23 10.71 8.44
N SER A 13 -18.15 9.76 8.62
CA SER A 13 -19.33 9.94 9.48
C SER A 13 -19.00 10.10 10.97
N ASN A 14 -18.07 9.31 11.51
CA ASN A 14 -17.73 9.33 12.93
C ASN A 14 -16.98 10.62 13.31
N PHE A 15 -16.11 11.11 12.43
CA PHE A 15 -15.45 12.40 12.64
C PHE A 15 -16.44 13.57 12.54
N LEU A 16 -17.54 13.42 11.79
CA LEU A 16 -18.64 14.40 11.73
C LEU A 16 -19.44 14.49 13.04
N GLU A 17 -19.49 13.42 13.82
CA GLU A 17 -20.13 13.39 15.13
C GLU A 17 -19.20 13.86 16.27
N GLY A 18 -18.03 14.46 15.95
CA GLY A 18 -17.05 14.94 16.93
C GLY A 18 -16.25 13.84 17.61
N LYS A 19 -16.41 12.59 17.15
CA LYS A 19 -15.71 11.41 17.67
C LYS A 19 -14.32 11.33 17.01
N ARG A 20 -13.40 12.18 17.48
CA ARG A 20 -12.03 12.32 16.94
C ARG A 20 -10.97 11.57 17.72
N GLU A 21 -11.25 10.32 18.06
CA GLU A 21 -10.22 9.36 18.50
C GLU A 21 -9.33 8.90 17.32
N GLU A 22 -9.08 9.82 16.36
CA GLU A 22 -8.70 9.58 14.96
C GLU A 22 -7.59 8.52 14.84
N PRO A 23 -7.89 7.37 14.19
CA PRO A 23 -6.95 6.27 14.11
C PRO A 23 -5.77 6.64 13.22
N PRO A 24 -4.56 6.14 13.53
CA PRO A 24 -3.41 6.30 12.66
C PRO A 24 -3.73 5.78 11.27
N THR A 25 -3.34 6.55 10.25
CA THR A 25 -3.50 6.12 8.85
C THR A 25 -2.79 4.78 8.65
N ILE A 26 -3.20 4.00 7.64
CA ILE A 26 -2.53 2.73 7.34
C ILE A 26 -1.01 2.92 7.12
N TYR A 27 -0.60 4.10 6.64
CA TYR A 27 0.80 4.46 6.47
C TYR A 27 1.51 4.71 7.81
N LYS A 28 0.86 5.46 8.73
CA LYS A 28 1.38 5.71 10.07
C LYS A 28 1.47 4.41 10.88
N LEU A 29 0.49 3.53 10.73
CA LEU A 29 0.51 2.22 11.36
C LEU A 29 1.66 1.37 10.82
N VAL A 30 1.89 1.37 9.49
CA VAL A 30 3.01 0.65 8.89
C VAL A 30 4.35 1.21 9.39
N GLU A 31 4.48 2.53 9.51
CA GLU A 31 5.66 3.19 10.07
C GLU A 31 5.92 2.76 11.52
N GLN A 32 4.93 2.85 12.39
CA GLN A 32 5.05 2.46 13.80
C GLN A 32 5.44 0.97 13.94
N ILE A 33 4.85 0.08 13.14
CA ILE A 33 5.22 -1.34 13.15
C ILE A 33 6.67 -1.54 12.70
N CYS A 34 7.11 -0.78 11.70
CA CYS A 34 8.48 -0.81 11.23
C CYS A 34 9.45 -0.36 12.32
N GLU A 35 9.19 0.76 12.98
CA GLU A 35 10.00 1.30 14.07
C GLU A 35 10.13 0.31 15.24
N GLU A 36 9.00 -0.16 15.77
CA GLU A 36 8.97 -1.05 16.95
C GLU A 36 9.64 -2.41 16.71
N ASN A 37 9.71 -2.87 15.47
CA ASN A 37 10.30 -4.17 15.12
C ASN A 37 11.68 -4.06 14.48
N GLU A 38 12.25 -2.84 14.40
CA GLU A 38 13.49 -2.57 13.67
C GLU A 38 13.42 -3.10 12.22
N MET A 39 12.23 -2.99 11.61
CA MET A 39 11.93 -3.45 10.26
C MET A 39 11.88 -2.28 9.29
N HIS A 40 12.25 -2.55 8.05
CA HIS A 40 12.37 -1.52 7.02
C HIS A 40 11.70 -2.03 5.75
N LEU A 41 10.75 -1.27 5.21
CA LEU A 41 10.21 -1.56 3.89
C LEU A 41 11.30 -1.26 2.85
N VAL A 42 11.71 -2.25 2.06
CA VAL A 42 12.87 -2.12 1.15
C VAL A 42 12.50 -2.03 -0.32
N LYS A 43 11.35 -2.60 -0.71
CA LYS A 43 10.84 -2.51 -2.09
C LYS A 43 9.38 -2.91 -2.15
N VAL A 44 8.72 -2.47 -3.21
CA VAL A 44 7.38 -2.91 -3.57
C VAL A 44 7.43 -3.58 -4.94
N LYS A 45 6.68 -4.67 -5.13
CA LYS A 45 6.57 -5.36 -6.42
C LYS A 45 5.13 -5.42 -6.90
N ILE A 46 4.85 -4.72 -7.99
CA ILE A 46 3.53 -4.67 -8.63
C ILE A 46 3.37 -5.82 -9.63
N TYR A 47 2.19 -6.41 -9.63
CA TYR A 47 1.76 -7.42 -10.58
C TYR A 47 0.28 -7.25 -10.90
N GLU A 48 -0.14 -7.78 -12.04
CA GLU A 48 -1.55 -7.89 -12.41
C GLU A 48 -2.05 -9.28 -12.00
N SER A 49 -3.26 -9.33 -11.45
CA SER A 49 -3.95 -10.57 -11.12
C SER A 49 -5.43 -10.37 -11.35
N GLY A 50 -6.04 -11.14 -12.26
CA GLY A 50 -7.48 -11.05 -12.55
C GLY A 50 -7.94 -9.67 -13.06
N GLY A 51 -7.13 -9.01 -13.91
CA GLY A 51 -7.46 -7.71 -14.50
C GLY A 51 -7.31 -6.51 -13.56
N ILE A 52 -6.80 -6.71 -12.34
CA ILE A 52 -6.52 -5.63 -11.39
C ILE A 52 -5.06 -5.64 -10.96
N PHE A 53 -4.51 -4.46 -10.65
CA PHE A 53 -3.15 -4.32 -10.15
C PHE A 53 -3.08 -4.55 -8.64
N ARG A 54 -2.15 -5.40 -8.25
CA ARG A 54 -1.82 -5.75 -6.87
C ARG A 54 -0.33 -5.59 -6.63
N ALA A 55 0.08 -5.55 -5.37
CA ALA A 55 1.46 -5.37 -4.99
C ALA A 55 1.86 -6.23 -3.80
N ASN A 56 3.14 -6.59 -3.77
CA ASN A 56 3.79 -7.17 -2.59
C ASN A 56 4.75 -6.15 -2.00
N LEU A 57 4.69 -5.96 -0.69
CA LEU A 57 5.60 -5.11 0.09
C LEU A 57 6.65 -6.01 0.73
N TYR A 58 7.92 -5.70 0.54
CA TYR A 58 9.03 -6.48 1.06
C TYR A 58 9.68 -5.69 2.18
N PHE A 59 9.77 -6.29 3.35
CA PHE A 59 10.41 -5.74 4.53
C PHE A 59 11.63 -6.57 4.89
N THR A 60 12.65 -5.92 5.46
CA THR A 60 13.83 -6.55 6.05
C THR A 60 14.02 -6.08 7.49
N GLY A 61 14.91 -6.72 8.24
CA GLY A 61 15.17 -6.47 9.65
C GLY A 61 15.84 -7.70 10.26
N LYS A 62 15.47 -8.07 11.49
CA LYS A 62 15.92 -9.36 12.10
C LYS A 62 15.47 -10.59 11.31
N LYS A 63 14.36 -10.47 10.58
CA LYS A 63 13.83 -11.49 9.68
C LYS A 63 13.16 -10.82 8.49
N ASP A 64 13.39 -11.34 7.30
CA ASP A 64 12.72 -10.86 6.09
C ASP A 64 11.22 -11.21 6.11
N MET A 65 10.40 -10.27 5.63
CA MET A 65 8.94 -10.42 5.57
C MET A 65 8.40 -9.89 4.24
N ILE A 66 7.33 -10.52 3.76
CA ILE A 66 6.64 -10.09 2.53
C ILE A 66 5.14 -10.00 2.79
N LEU A 67 4.57 -8.81 2.76
CA LEU A 67 3.12 -8.61 2.72
C LEU A 67 2.65 -8.68 1.27
N ARG A 68 1.64 -9.52 0.98
CA ARG A 68 1.19 -9.81 -0.39
C ARG A 68 -0.20 -9.24 -0.67
N ASN A 69 -0.54 -9.12 -1.95
CA ASN A 69 -1.88 -8.74 -2.43
C ASN A 69 -2.38 -7.35 -2.01
N PHE A 70 -1.47 -6.44 -1.65
CA PHE A 70 -1.80 -5.05 -1.38
C PHE A 70 -2.41 -4.38 -2.61
N ARG A 71 -3.28 -3.40 -2.38
CA ARG A 71 -3.75 -2.56 -3.47
C ARG A 71 -2.55 -1.83 -4.05
N ALA A 72 -2.40 -1.88 -5.38
CA ALA A 72 -1.25 -1.26 -6.01
C ALA A 72 -1.13 0.23 -5.67
N SER A 73 -2.25 0.95 -5.52
CA SER A 73 -2.25 2.36 -5.09
C SER A 73 -1.56 2.58 -3.75
N ASP A 74 -1.92 1.81 -2.74
CA ASP A 74 -1.44 2.00 -1.37
C ASP A 74 0.03 1.56 -1.25
N ALA A 75 0.41 0.53 -2.01
CA ALA A 75 1.79 0.08 -2.07
C ALA A 75 2.70 1.08 -2.80
N ILE A 76 2.21 1.74 -3.87
CA ILE A 76 2.92 2.85 -4.52
C ILE A 76 3.05 4.03 -3.54
N ALA A 77 1.98 4.36 -2.80
CA ALA A 77 2.02 5.43 -1.81
C ALA A 77 3.09 5.19 -0.74
N LEU A 78 3.14 3.97 -0.19
CA LEU A 78 4.20 3.55 0.74
C LEU A 78 5.59 3.60 0.12
N ALA A 79 5.75 3.11 -1.12
CA ALA A 79 7.05 3.11 -1.77
C ALA A 79 7.60 4.53 -1.99
N THR A 80 6.73 5.47 -2.37
CA THR A 80 7.08 6.88 -2.50
C THR A 80 7.41 7.50 -1.14
N TYR A 81 6.60 7.21 -0.10
CA TYR A 81 6.82 7.73 1.25
C TYR A 81 8.21 7.35 1.80
N TYR A 82 8.60 6.09 1.65
CA TYR A 82 9.91 5.59 2.12
C TYR A 82 11.06 5.81 1.11
N SER A 83 10.81 6.41 -0.06
CA SER A 83 11.82 6.58 -1.13
C SER A 83 12.49 5.27 -1.57
N ILE A 84 11.70 4.22 -1.77
CA ILE A 84 12.18 2.88 -2.10
C ILE A 84 11.80 2.42 -3.52
N PRO A 85 12.52 1.43 -4.08
CA PRO A 85 12.25 0.95 -5.43
C PRO A 85 10.84 0.33 -5.62
N ILE A 86 10.20 0.72 -6.71
CA ILE A 86 8.97 0.09 -7.23
C ILE A 86 9.36 -0.85 -8.38
N LEU A 87 9.17 -2.14 -8.17
CA LEU A 87 9.45 -3.18 -9.14
C LEU A 87 8.18 -3.59 -9.88
N VAL A 88 8.28 -3.74 -11.19
CA VAL A 88 7.16 -4.14 -12.04
C VAL A 88 7.57 -5.32 -12.92
N ARG A 89 6.66 -6.25 -13.19
CA ARG A 89 6.93 -7.34 -14.15
C ARG A 89 7.13 -6.76 -15.55
N LYS A 90 8.16 -7.20 -16.27
CA LYS A 90 8.45 -6.79 -17.65
C LYS A 90 7.27 -6.99 -18.61
N SER A 91 6.47 -8.03 -18.38
CA SER A 91 5.24 -8.28 -19.15
C SER A 91 4.20 -7.17 -19.00
N LEU A 92 4.15 -6.51 -17.84
CA LEU A 92 3.27 -5.37 -17.60
C LEU A 92 3.71 -4.15 -18.40
N LEU A 93 5.02 -3.86 -18.40
CA LEU A 93 5.60 -2.72 -19.11
C LEU A 93 5.35 -2.85 -20.62
N LYS A 94 5.58 -4.03 -21.19
CA LYS A 94 5.31 -4.31 -22.61
C LYS A 94 3.83 -4.16 -22.99
N LYS A 95 2.90 -4.55 -22.11
CA LYS A 95 1.46 -4.35 -22.34
C LYS A 95 1.13 -2.86 -22.46
N ILE A 96 1.73 -2.02 -21.61
CA ILE A 96 1.52 -0.58 -21.61
C ILE A 96 2.13 0.07 -22.86
N GLU A 97 3.33 -0.37 -23.28
CA GLU A 97 3.99 0.13 -24.49
C GLU A 97 3.19 -0.18 -25.76
N ASN A 98 2.61 -1.37 -25.85
CA ASN A 98 1.82 -1.80 -27.01
C ASN A 98 0.40 -1.21 -27.07
N GLN A 99 -0.02 -0.46 -26.05
CA GLN A 99 -1.29 0.26 -26.02
C GLN A 99 -1.15 1.75 -26.37
N LYS A 100 0.07 2.22 -26.66
CA LYS A 100 0.35 3.53 -27.25
C LYS A 100 0.41 3.43 -28.77
#